data_AF-A0A945D2R5-F1
#
_entry.id   AF-A0A945D2R5-F1
#
_cell.length_a   1.000
_cell.length_b   1.000
_cell.length_c   1.000
_cell.angle_alpha   90.00
_cell.angle_beta   90.00
_cell.angle_gamma   90.00
#
_symmetry.space_group_name_H-M   'P 1'
#
loop_
_entity.id
_entity.type
_entity.pdbx_description
1 polymer ?
#
loop_
_entity_poly.entity_id
_entity_poly.type
_entity_poly.pdbx_seq_one_letter_code
_entity_poly.pdbx_strand_id
1 'polypeptide(L)'
;MNRKLPAPKGQYKVGYGKPPKDTRFTKGQSGNPNGRPKGSKNKTWSKTQQPLNDIILSEAYRLVRVDEEAGPASIPVVQVVMRKLSVQAAQGDPRSQRMLVDLVQSVERQNRAEYLEAVETAITYVVEAEKELTRREQLGVDGPEILPHPDDFRMNEETGFPFVAGPVCRADKVRHEGIYESIRKLEGLVEKAEEDVLRYTDQDEIAELQESIRLCKNAIKKLDAEIKGWRPN
;
A
#
# COMPACT_ATOMS: atom_id res chain seq x y z
N MET A 1 -71.57 59.22 -47.15
CA MET A 1 -71.15 59.36 -45.74
C MET A 1 -71.53 58.09 -45.00
N ASN A 2 -70.60 57.37 -44.38
CA ASN A 2 -70.91 56.38 -43.35
C ASN A 2 -69.79 56.40 -42.30
N ARG A 3 -70.14 56.78 -41.07
CA ARG A 3 -69.25 56.90 -39.91
C ARG A 3 -68.92 55.51 -39.36
N LYS A 4 -67.64 55.23 -39.10
CA LYS A 4 -67.17 54.04 -38.36
C LYS A 4 -67.54 54.14 -36.87
N LEU A 5 -68.08 53.08 -36.29
CA LEU A 5 -68.08 52.85 -34.83
C LEU A 5 -66.75 52.17 -34.42
N PRO A 6 -66.16 52.47 -33.26
CA PRO A 6 -64.88 51.88 -32.83
C PRO A 6 -65.06 50.44 -32.33
N ALA A 7 -64.10 49.57 -32.69
CA ALA A 7 -64.05 48.17 -32.26
C ALA A 7 -63.70 48.03 -30.75
N PRO A 8 -64.19 46.98 -30.06
CA PRO A 8 -63.99 46.81 -28.62
C PRO A 8 -62.54 46.45 -28.28
N LYS A 9 -62.06 46.89 -27.11
CA LYS A 9 -60.72 46.60 -26.55
C LYS A 9 -60.52 45.08 -26.41
N GLY A 10 -59.98 44.44 -27.44
CA GLY A 10 -59.88 42.99 -27.58
C GLY A 10 -58.55 42.39 -27.09
N GLN A 11 -58.69 41.49 -26.12
CA GLN A 11 -58.06 40.17 -25.98
C GLN A 11 -56.61 39.98 -26.49
N TYR A 12 -55.73 39.60 -25.56
CA TYR A 12 -54.33 39.29 -25.80
C TYR A 12 -54.18 38.12 -26.79
N LYS A 13 -53.72 38.40 -28.01
CA LYS A 13 -53.49 37.40 -29.06
C LYS A 13 -52.21 36.60 -28.77
N VAL A 14 -52.40 35.33 -28.41
CA VAL A 14 -51.32 34.33 -28.25
C VAL A 14 -50.68 34.04 -29.60
N GLY A 15 -49.36 33.86 -29.63
CA GLY A 15 -48.59 33.60 -30.85
C GLY A 15 -47.11 33.33 -30.56
N TYR A 16 -46.27 33.22 -31.59
CA TYR A 16 -44.83 32.99 -31.41
C TYR A 16 -44.20 34.10 -30.54
N GLY A 17 -43.49 33.70 -29.49
CA GLY A 17 -42.90 34.62 -28.49
C GLY A 17 -43.92 35.30 -27.56
N LYS A 18 -45.22 34.96 -27.64
CA LYS A 18 -46.30 35.53 -26.83
C LYS A 18 -47.07 34.42 -26.10
N PRO A 19 -46.52 33.87 -25.00
CA PRO A 19 -47.17 32.81 -24.26
C PRO A 19 -48.49 33.29 -23.65
N PRO A 20 -49.49 32.39 -23.47
CA PRO A 20 -50.75 32.70 -22.80
C PRO A 20 -50.54 33.37 -21.44
N LYS A 21 -51.40 34.30 -21.07
CA LYS A 21 -51.28 35.01 -19.78
C LYS A 21 -51.49 34.09 -18.60
N ASP A 22 -52.38 33.11 -18.72
CA ASP A 22 -52.80 32.25 -17.61
C ASP A 22 -51.73 31.23 -17.20
N THR A 23 -50.76 30.95 -18.08
CA THR A 23 -49.68 29.97 -17.83
C THR A 23 -48.31 30.60 -17.62
N ARG A 24 -48.22 31.94 -17.62
CA ARG A 24 -46.98 32.66 -17.32
C ARG A 24 -46.71 32.62 -15.82
N PHE A 25 -45.45 32.37 -15.46
CA PHE A 25 -45.01 32.55 -14.07
C PHE A 25 -45.25 33.99 -13.61
N THR A 26 -45.73 34.13 -12.38
CA THR A 26 -45.91 35.41 -11.71
C THR A 26 -44.54 36.05 -11.47
N LYS A 27 -44.43 37.36 -11.75
CA LYS A 27 -43.18 38.09 -11.55
C LYS A 27 -42.80 38.01 -10.07
N GLY A 28 -41.63 37.44 -9.77
CA GLY A 28 -41.13 37.27 -8.40
C GLY A 28 -41.37 35.88 -7.80
N GLN A 29 -42.08 34.99 -8.49
CA GLN A 29 -42.30 33.62 -8.04
C GLN A 29 -41.62 32.64 -9.01
N SER A 30 -40.66 31.87 -8.51
CA SER A 30 -40.07 30.76 -9.26
C SER A 30 -41.11 29.65 -9.42
N GLY A 31 -41.20 29.05 -10.61
CA GLY A 31 -42.00 27.86 -10.85
C GLY A 31 -41.54 26.62 -10.07
N ASN A 32 -40.31 26.66 -9.54
CA ASN A 32 -39.79 25.69 -8.59
C ASN A 32 -39.37 26.41 -7.29
N PRO A 33 -40.28 26.54 -6.31
CA PRO A 33 -39.98 27.20 -5.02
C PRO A 33 -38.95 26.42 -4.19
N ASN A 34 -38.86 25.09 -4.36
CA ASN A 34 -37.82 24.23 -3.80
C ASN A 34 -36.64 24.06 -4.75
N GLY A 35 -36.38 25.07 -5.58
CA GLY A 35 -35.21 25.10 -6.45
C GLY A 35 -33.92 24.89 -5.67
N ARG A 36 -32.82 24.74 -6.40
CA ARG A 36 -31.51 24.48 -5.82
C ARG A 36 -31.21 25.43 -4.64
N PRO A 37 -30.84 24.90 -3.45
CA PRO A 37 -30.60 25.72 -2.27
C PRO A 37 -29.56 26.81 -2.53
N LYS A 38 -29.88 28.03 -2.09
CA LYS A 38 -28.98 29.19 -2.17
C LYS A 38 -27.68 28.86 -1.43
N GLY A 39 -26.55 28.84 -2.13
CA GLY A 39 -25.23 28.57 -1.54
C GLY A 39 -24.69 27.14 -1.71
N SER A 40 -25.39 26.25 -2.42
CA SER A 40 -24.86 24.92 -2.75
C SER A 40 -23.66 24.99 -3.70
N LYS A 41 -22.45 24.96 -3.13
CA LYS A 41 -21.19 24.87 -3.89
C LYS A 41 -21.14 23.50 -4.60
N ASN A 42 -20.68 23.47 -5.85
CA ASN A 42 -20.25 22.19 -6.45
C ASN A 42 -19.14 21.61 -5.56
N LYS A 43 -19.13 20.30 -5.31
CA LYS A 43 -18.05 19.63 -4.57
C LYS A 43 -16.74 20.01 -5.25
N THR A 44 -15.93 20.84 -4.61
CA THR A 44 -14.62 21.25 -5.14
C THR A 44 -13.68 20.09 -4.97
N TRP A 45 -13.22 19.51 -6.07
CA TRP A 45 -12.27 18.40 -6.04
C TRP A 45 -10.94 18.99 -5.53
N SER A 46 -10.41 18.44 -4.44
CA SER A 46 -9.13 18.90 -3.88
C SER A 46 -8.03 18.66 -4.92
N LYS A 47 -7.12 19.61 -5.12
CA LYS A 47 -5.94 19.41 -5.99
C LYS A 47 -5.04 18.26 -5.53
N THR A 48 -5.16 17.84 -4.26
CA THR A 48 -4.46 16.69 -3.68
C THR A 48 -5.22 15.37 -3.80
N GLN A 49 -6.50 15.40 -4.16
CA GLN A 49 -7.24 14.19 -4.48
C GLN A 49 -7.09 13.98 -5.98
N GLN A 50 -6.67 12.78 -6.39
CA GLN A 50 -6.67 12.34 -7.78
C GLN A 50 -7.87 11.39 -7.99
N PRO A 51 -9.11 11.89 -7.94
CA PRO A 51 -10.32 11.07 -7.95
C PRO A 51 -10.47 10.23 -9.23
N LEU A 52 -9.83 10.62 -10.33
CA LEU A 52 -9.74 9.76 -11.50
C LEU A 52 -8.86 8.53 -11.23
N ASN A 53 -7.73 8.68 -10.55
CA ASN A 53 -6.85 7.57 -10.20
C ASN A 53 -7.55 6.63 -9.22
N ASP A 54 -8.28 7.17 -8.24
CA ASP A 54 -9.09 6.36 -7.32
C ASP A 54 -10.13 5.53 -8.07
N ILE A 55 -10.84 6.12 -9.04
CA ILE A 55 -11.81 5.41 -9.87
C ILE A 55 -11.12 4.34 -10.73
N ILE A 56 -10.02 4.69 -11.42
CA ILE A 56 -9.25 3.75 -12.26
C ILE A 56 -8.75 2.56 -11.43
N LEU A 57 -8.13 2.82 -10.28
CA LEU A 57 -7.62 1.77 -9.39
C LEU A 57 -8.77 0.92 -8.84
N SER A 58 -9.88 1.53 -8.43
CA SER A 58 -11.04 0.78 -7.94
C SER A 58 -11.61 -0.17 -8.99
N GLU A 59 -11.65 0.24 -10.26
CA GLU A 59 -12.13 -0.61 -11.34
C GLU A 59 -11.09 -1.68 -11.72
N ALA A 60 -9.81 -1.32 -11.76
CA ALA A 60 -8.71 -2.23 -12.04
C ALA A 60 -8.65 -3.39 -11.03
N TYR A 61 -8.84 -3.10 -9.74
CA TYR A 61 -8.77 -4.08 -8.64
C TYR A 61 -10.11 -4.73 -8.29
N ARG A 62 -11.21 -4.36 -8.97
CA ARG A 62 -12.50 -5.03 -8.79
C ARG A 62 -12.40 -6.50 -9.20
N LEU A 63 -12.97 -7.39 -8.39
CA LEU A 63 -12.97 -8.82 -8.68
C LEU A 63 -14.04 -9.17 -9.71
N VAL A 64 -13.68 -10.05 -10.65
CA VAL A 64 -14.58 -10.69 -11.61
C VAL A 64 -14.42 -12.20 -11.56
N ARG A 65 -15.53 -12.93 -11.76
CA ARG A 65 -15.49 -14.39 -11.86
C ARG A 65 -15.04 -14.79 -13.26
N VAL A 66 -14.03 -15.65 -13.33
CA VAL A 66 -13.49 -16.23 -14.55
C VAL A 66 -13.40 -17.73 -14.36
N ASP A 67 -13.82 -18.50 -15.37
CA ASP A 67 -13.64 -19.95 -15.37
C ASP A 67 -12.19 -20.25 -15.78
N GLU A 68 -11.41 -20.84 -14.88
CA GLU A 68 -10.06 -21.33 -15.16
C GLU A 68 -10.06 -22.86 -15.30
N GLU A 69 -8.99 -23.44 -15.86
CA GLU A 69 -8.82 -24.90 -15.94
C GLU A 69 -8.84 -25.58 -14.57
N ALA A 70 -8.41 -24.86 -13.51
CA ALA A 70 -8.44 -25.32 -12.12
C ALA A 70 -9.79 -25.05 -11.41
N GLY A 71 -10.79 -24.50 -12.10
CA GLY A 71 -12.11 -24.15 -11.58
C GLY A 71 -12.39 -22.63 -11.59
N PRO A 72 -13.60 -22.21 -11.15
CA PRO A 72 -13.98 -20.80 -11.15
C PRO A 72 -13.16 -20.01 -10.11
N ALA A 73 -12.45 -18.98 -10.57
CA ALA A 73 -11.64 -18.09 -9.74
C ALA A 73 -12.16 -16.64 -9.80
N SER A 74 -12.06 -15.91 -8.69
CA SER A 74 -12.36 -14.48 -8.65
C SER A 74 -11.05 -13.70 -8.69
N ILE A 75 -10.76 -13.06 -9.81
CA ILE A 75 -9.50 -12.32 -10.02
C ILE A 75 -9.77 -10.85 -10.38
N PRO A 76 -8.82 -9.93 -10.09
CA PRO A 76 -8.93 -8.53 -10.48
C PRO A 76 -9.09 -8.34 -11.99
N VAL A 77 -9.88 -7.34 -12.40
CA VAL A 77 -10.07 -6.97 -13.83
C VAL A 77 -8.73 -6.72 -14.51
N VAL A 78 -7.81 -6.00 -13.87
CA VAL A 78 -6.48 -5.71 -14.45
C VAL A 78 -5.72 -7.00 -14.77
N GLN A 79 -5.82 -8.03 -13.93
CA GLN A 79 -5.16 -9.31 -14.17
C GLN A 79 -5.77 -10.03 -15.39
N VAL A 80 -7.09 -9.97 -15.56
CA VAL A 80 -7.78 -10.51 -16.75
C VAL A 80 -7.31 -9.82 -18.02
N VAL A 81 -7.26 -8.48 -18.00
CA VAL A 81 -6.80 -7.67 -19.15
C VAL A 81 -5.35 -8.00 -19.49
N MET A 82 -4.47 -8.06 -18.49
CA MET A 82 -3.05 -8.39 -18.70
C MET A 82 -2.87 -9.80 -19.26
N ARG A 83 -3.61 -10.81 -18.78
CA ARG A 83 -3.57 -12.16 -19.37
C ARG A 83 -3.98 -12.16 -20.83
N LYS A 84 -5.08 -11.47 -21.17
CA LYS A 84 -5.57 -11.38 -22.56
C LYS A 84 -4.57 -10.66 -23.46
N LEU A 85 -3.97 -9.57 -22.97
CA LEU A 85 -2.91 -8.83 -23.65
C LEU A 85 -1.71 -9.75 -23.95
N SER A 86 -1.25 -10.51 -22.96
CA SER A 86 -0.13 -11.45 -23.12
C SER A 86 -0.41 -12.54 -24.15
N VAL A 87 -1.63 -13.11 -24.15
CA VAL A 87 -2.04 -14.12 -25.16
C VAL A 87 -2.04 -13.52 -26.56
N GLN A 88 -2.61 -12.33 -26.74
CA GLN A 88 -2.63 -11.65 -28.05
C GLN A 88 -1.22 -11.27 -28.53
N ALA A 89 -0.35 -10.82 -27.63
CA ALA A 89 1.04 -10.53 -27.94
C ALA A 89 1.79 -11.80 -28.38
N ALA A 90 1.58 -12.92 -27.68
CA ALA A 90 2.18 -14.21 -28.03
C ALA A 90 1.67 -14.76 -29.37
N GLN A 91 0.41 -14.47 -29.73
CA GLN A 91 -0.18 -14.83 -31.03
C GLN A 91 0.30 -13.95 -32.19
N GLY A 92 1.13 -12.93 -31.93
CA GLY A 92 1.73 -12.10 -32.97
C GLY A 92 0.98 -10.80 -33.29
N ASP A 93 0.01 -10.36 -32.47
CA ASP A 93 -0.63 -9.06 -32.66
C ASP A 93 0.36 -7.92 -32.40
N PRO A 94 0.74 -7.11 -33.40
CA PRO A 94 1.81 -6.13 -33.23
C PRO A 94 1.50 -5.01 -32.23
N ARG A 95 0.21 -4.67 -32.01
CA ARG A 95 -0.20 -3.64 -31.05
C ARG A 95 -0.05 -4.15 -29.63
N SER A 96 -0.52 -5.36 -29.37
CA SER A 96 -0.38 -6.03 -28.07
C SER A 96 1.08 -6.32 -27.73
N GLN A 97 1.91 -6.71 -28.70
CA GLN A 97 3.35 -6.87 -28.49
C GLN A 97 4.02 -5.57 -28.06
N ARG A 98 3.74 -4.46 -28.77
CA ARG A 98 4.28 -3.15 -28.40
C ARG A 98 3.81 -2.72 -27.01
N MET A 99 2.51 -2.81 -26.74
CA MET A 99 1.95 -2.43 -25.43
C MET A 99 2.55 -3.26 -24.30
N LEU A 100 2.74 -4.56 -24.49
CA LEU A 100 3.36 -5.42 -23.48
C LEU A 100 4.84 -5.04 -23.25
N VAL A 101 5.62 -4.83 -24.32
CA VAL A 101 7.02 -4.40 -24.21
C VAL A 101 7.13 -3.05 -23.50
N ASP A 102 6.27 -2.09 -23.84
CA ASP A 102 6.26 -0.77 -23.21
C ASP A 102 5.92 -0.84 -21.71
N LEU A 103 4.96 -1.70 -21.33
CA LEU A 103 4.60 -1.94 -19.93
C LEU A 103 5.72 -2.63 -19.16
N VAL A 104 6.38 -3.63 -19.76
CA VAL A 104 7.53 -4.30 -19.11
C VAL A 104 8.67 -3.31 -18.93
N GLN A 105 9.02 -2.54 -19.96
CA GLN A 105 10.08 -1.53 -19.87
C GLN A 105 9.76 -0.43 -18.86
N SER A 106 8.49 -0.02 -18.72
CA SER A 106 8.11 0.99 -17.73
C SER A 106 8.24 0.46 -16.30
N VAL A 107 7.79 -0.78 -16.06
CA VAL A 107 7.93 -1.46 -14.75
C VAL A 107 9.39 -1.71 -14.42
N GLU A 108 10.19 -2.24 -15.35
CA GLU A 108 11.63 -2.46 -15.13
C GLU A 108 12.37 -1.16 -14.83
N ARG A 109 12.03 -0.07 -15.55
CA ARG A 109 12.63 1.25 -15.30
C ARG A 109 12.25 1.77 -13.92
N GLN A 110 10.99 1.62 -13.53
CA GLN A 110 10.51 2.03 -12.20
C GLN A 110 11.21 1.22 -11.11
N ASN A 111 11.22 -0.12 -11.23
CA ASN A 111 11.89 -1.00 -10.27
C ASN A 111 13.39 -0.67 -10.15
N ARG A 112 14.07 -0.37 -11.27
CA ARG A 112 15.48 0.04 -11.26
C ARG A 112 15.69 1.38 -10.58
N ALA A 113 14.79 2.35 -10.80
CA ALA A 113 14.86 3.65 -10.14
C ALA A 113 14.66 3.50 -8.62
N GLU A 114 13.65 2.76 -8.20
CA GLU A 114 13.38 2.45 -6.79
C GLU A 114 14.55 1.71 -6.14
N TYR A 115 15.15 0.75 -6.85
CA TYR A 115 16.33 0.04 -6.40
C TYR A 115 17.52 0.99 -6.17
N LEU A 116 17.84 1.83 -7.15
CA LEU A 116 18.95 2.78 -7.05
C LEU A 116 18.72 3.79 -5.91
N GLU A 117 17.50 4.31 -5.78
CA GLU A 117 17.13 5.23 -4.70
C GLU A 117 17.27 4.57 -3.33
N ALA A 118 16.79 3.33 -3.17
CA ALA A 118 16.91 2.59 -1.92
C ALA A 118 18.39 2.33 -1.56
N VAL A 119 19.20 1.91 -2.52
CA VAL A 119 20.64 1.67 -2.33
C VAL A 119 21.37 2.96 -1.98
N GLU A 120 21.15 4.04 -2.72
CA GLU A 120 21.77 5.34 -2.46
C GLU A 120 21.42 5.86 -1.05
N THR A 121 20.15 5.77 -0.67
CA THR A 121 19.68 6.18 0.67
C THR A 121 20.35 5.35 1.76
N ALA A 122 20.41 4.02 1.60
CA ALA A 122 21.03 3.13 2.57
C ALA A 122 22.55 3.37 2.71
N ILE A 123 23.27 3.46 1.59
CA ILE A 123 24.72 3.73 1.58
C ILE A 123 25.01 5.08 2.24
N THR A 124 24.26 6.12 1.87
CA THR A 124 24.44 7.46 2.44
C THR A 124 24.28 7.43 3.95
N TYR A 125 23.21 6.81 4.44
CA TYR A 125 22.96 6.67 5.86
C TYR A 125 24.08 5.91 6.59
N VAL A 126 24.45 4.72 6.10
CA VAL A 126 25.49 3.87 6.70
C VAL A 126 26.81 4.62 6.80
N VAL A 127 27.24 5.25 5.71
CA VAL A 127 28.51 6.01 5.65
C VAL A 127 28.49 7.21 6.60
N GLU A 128 27.38 7.93 6.69
CA GLU A 128 27.25 9.07 7.62
C GLU A 128 27.25 8.63 9.09
N ALA A 129 26.55 7.55 9.40
CA ALA A 129 26.48 6.99 10.73
C ALA A 129 27.84 6.42 11.19
N GLU A 130 28.55 5.67 10.33
CA GLU A 130 29.91 5.18 10.62
C GLU A 130 30.89 6.33 10.86
N LYS A 131 30.81 7.40 10.07
CA LYS A 131 31.64 8.60 10.26
C LYS A 131 31.39 9.24 11.62
N GLU A 132 30.14 9.34 12.03
CA GLU A 132 29.78 9.91 13.34
C GLU A 132 30.23 9.00 14.49
N LEU A 133 30.08 7.68 14.39
CA LEU A 133 30.61 6.73 15.38
C LEU A 133 32.14 6.84 15.51
N THR A 134 32.85 6.85 14.38
CA THR A 134 34.31 7.02 14.32
C THR A 134 34.75 8.34 14.96
N ARG A 135 34.02 9.43 14.66
CA ARG A 135 34.30 10.75 15.23
C ARG A 135 34.11 10.75 16.75
N ARG A 136 33.07 10.11 17.26
CA ARG A 136 32.79 10.00 18.71
C ARG A 136 33.90 9.23 19.43
N GLU A 137 34.32 8.12 18.84
CA GLU A 137 35.42 7.30 19.37
C GLU A 137 36.74 8.11 19.43
N GLN A 138 37.11 8.81 18.36
CA GLN A 138 38.34 9.61 18.31
C GLN A 138 38.35 10.79 19.30
N LEU A 139 37.20 11.41 19.53
CA LEU A 139 37.08 12.56 20.42
C LEU A 139 36.75 12.17 21.87
N GLY A 140 36.44 10.90 22.13
CA GLY A 140 35.98 10.42 23.44
C GLY A 140 34.69 11.08 23.90
N VAL A 141 33.80 11.46 22.96
CA VAL A 141 32.53 12.14 23.26
C VAL A 141 31.38 11.15 23.16
N ASP A 142 30.53 11.14 24.17
CA ASP A 142 29.29 10.38 24.15
C ASP A 142 28.16 11.18 23.46
N GLY A 143 27.17 10.49 22.93
CA GLY A 143 26.07 11.09 22.19
C GLY A 143 24.85 10.18 22.14
N PRO A 144 23.71 10.70 21.64
CA PRO A 144 22.52 9.88 21.49
C PRO A 144 22.81 8.72 20.54
N GLU A 145 22.33 7.54 20.90
CA GLU A 145 22.43 6.33 20.09
C GLU A 145 21.89 6.57 18.67
N ILE A 146 22.63 6.07 17.68
CA ILE A 146 22.26 6.15 16.27
C ILE A 146 21.38 4.94 15.95
N LEU A 147 20.12 5.21 15.60
CA LEU A 147 19.14 4.19 15.24
C LEU A 147 18.54 4.52 13.87
N PRO A 148 18.48 3.55 12.93
CA PRO A 148 19.11 2.23 13.01
C PRO A 148 20.65 2.27 13.05
N HIS A 149 21.29 1.25 13.62
CA HIS A 149 22.76 1.16 13.59
C HIS A 149 23.24 0.83 12.17
N PRO A 150 24.45 1.27 11.74
CA PRO A 150 25.03 0.86 10.45
C PRO A 150 24.98 -0.65 10.19
N ASP A 151 25.35 -1.47 11.16
CA ASP A 151 25.36 -2.94 11.06
C ASP A 151 23.96 -3.57 10.93
N ASP A 152 22.90 -2.79 11.19
CA ASP A 152 21.52 -3.24 11.00
C ASP A 152 21.11 -3.25 9.53
N PHE A 153 21.87 -2.62 8.63
CA PHE A 153 21.57 -2.62 7.20
C PHE A 153 22.08 -3.91 6.54
N ARG A 154 21.15 -4.66 5.95
CA ARG A 154 21.43 -5.91 5.23
C ARG A 154 20.89 -5.84 3.81
N MET A 155 21.41 -6.69 2.93
CA MET A 155 20.89 -6.85 1.57
C MET A 155 20.08 -8.14 1.47
N ASN A 156 18.93 -8.06 0.80
CA ASN A 156 18.19 -9.26 0.43
C ASN A 156 18.91 -9.94 -0.74
N GLU A 157 19.31 -11.20 -0.58
CA GLU A 157 20.06 -11.93 -1.60
C GLU A 157 19.24 -12.25 -2.86
N GLU A 158 17.93 -12.40 -2.74
CA GLU A 158 17.04 -12.72 -3.86
C GLU A 158 16.73 -11.48 -4.71
N THR A 159 16.44 -10.36 -4.04
CA THR A 159 15.99 -9.13 -4.72
C THR A 159 17.09 -8.10 -4.91
N GLY A 160 18.19 -8.22 -4.16
CA GLY A 160 19.28 -7.25 -4.08
C GLY A 160 18.94 -6.00 -3.25
N PHE A 161 17.69 -5.83 -2.79
CA PHE A 161 17.27 -4.60 -2.11
C PHE A 161 17.85 -4.50 -0.69
N PRO A 162 18.30 -3.30 -0.27
CA PRO A 162 18.69 -3.06 1.10
C PRO A 162 17.45 -3.07 2.02
N PHE A 163 17.61 -3.59 3.22
CA PHE A 163 16.59 -3.53 4.27
C PHE A 163 17.24 -3.38 5.64
N VAL A 164 16.48 -2.83 6.59
CA VAL A 164 16.93 -2.71 7.98
C VAL A 164 16.48 -3.95 8.76
N ALA A 165 17.46 -4.69 9.28
CA ALA A 165 17.28 -5.89 10.10
C ALA A 165 17.05 -5.54 11.58
N GLY A 166 17.61 -4.42 12.04
CA GLY A 166 17.51 -3.98 13.43
C GLY A 166 16.49 -2.85 13.68
N PRO A 167 16.52 -2.29 14.90
CA PRO A 167 15.51 -1.35 15.35
C PRO A 167 15.66 0.02 14.69
N VAL A 168 14.57 0.52 14.09
CA VAL A 168 14.56 1.82 13.42
C VAL A 168 14.26 2.99 14.36
N CYS A 169 13.80 2.72 15.58
CA CYS A 169 13.52 3.73 16.58
C CYS A 169 13.64 3.16 18.01
N ARG A 170 13.61 4.04 19.01
CA ARG A 170 13.74 3.65 20.42
C ARG A 170 12.68 2.66 20.89
N ALA A 171 11.42 2.85 20.49
CA ALA A 171 10.34 1.94 20.85
C ALA A 171 10.54 0.55 20.22
N ASP A 172 11.05 0.51 18.98
CA ASP A 172 11.36 -0.72 18.28
C ASP A 172 12.57 -1.44 18.89
N LYS A 173 13.57 -0.69 19.37
CA LYS A 173 14.73 -1.23 20.10
C LYS A 173 14.31 -2.00 21.35
N VAL A 174 13.46 -1.42 22.19
CA VAL A 174 12.94 -2.10 23.40
C VAL A 174 12.25 -3.42 23.04
N ARG A 175 11.50 -3.44 21.93
CA ARG A 175 10.87 -4.67 21.43
C ARG A 175 11.91 -5.70 20.98
N HIS A 176 12.89 -5.29 20.18
CA HIS A 176 13.95 -6.16 19.68
C HIS A 176 14.78 -6.77 20.83
N GLU A 177 15.14 -5.96 21.82
CA GLU A 177 15.85 -6.42 23.02
C GLU A 177 15.02 -7.42 23.83
N GLY A 178 13.72 -7.14 24.06
CA GLY A 178 12.84 -8.07 24.77
C GLY A 178 12.66 -9.41 24.06
N ILE A 179 12.58 -9.41 22.72
CA ILE A 179 12.55 -10.64 21.92
C ILE A 179 13.88 -11.38 22.00
N TYR A 180 15.00 -10.67 21.87
CA TYR A 180 16.34 -11.25 21.99
C TYR A 180 16.58 -11.89 23.37
N GLU A 181 16.15 -11.25 24.46
CA GLU A 181 16.20 -11.83 25.80
C GLU A 181 15.35 -13.10 25.92
N SER A 182 14.19 -13.13 25.27
CA SER A 182 13.31 -14.30 25.24
C SER A 182 13.97 -15.46 24.49
N ILE A 183 14.65 -15.17 23.37
CA ILE A 183 15.45 -16.15 22.63
C ILE A 183 16.56 -16.70 23.53
N ARG A 184 17.36 -15.86 24.17
CA ARG A 184 18.43 -16.29 25.09
C ARG A 184 17.92 -17.21 26.21
N LYS A 185 16.76 -16.88 26.80
CA LYS A 185 16.15 -17.70 27.85
C LYS A 185 15.76 -19.07 27.31
N LEU A 186 15.16 -19.14 26.12
CA LEU A 186 14.80 -20.41 25.48
C LEU A 186 16.04 -21.21 25.09
N GLU A 187 17.09 -20.57 24.55
CA GLU A 187 18.35 -21.23 24.23
C GLU A 187 18.98 -21.87 25.48
N GLY A 188 19.00 -21.16 26.61
CA GLY A 188 19.49 -21.71 27.87
C GLY A 188 18.62 -22.84 28.45
N LEU A 189 17.31 -22.87 28.16
CA LEU A 189 16.45 -24.00 28.51
C LEU A 189 16.71 -25.22 27.61
N VAL A 190 16.93 -24.99 26.32
CA VAL A 190 17.29 -26.03 25.36
C VAL A 190 18.62 -26.68 25.75
N GLU A 191 19.64 -25.87 26.04
CA GLU A 191 20.96 -26.36 26.44
C GLU A 191 20.88 -27.25 27.69
N LYS A 192 20.16 -26.80 28.74
CA LYS A 192 19.94 -27.61 29.95
C LYS A 192 19.18 -28.91 29.66
N ALA A 193 18.10 -28.84 28.88
CA ALA A 193 17.32 -30.02 28.53
C ALA A 193 18.15 -31.01 27.68
N GLU A 194 19.02 -30.53 26.80
CA GLU A 194 19.94 -31.36 26.02
C GLU A 194 20.98 -32.04 26.92
N GLU A 195 21.51 -31.34 27.93
CA GLU A 195 22.37 -31.96 28.96
C GLU A 195 21.64 -33.03 29.77
N ASP A 196 20.39 -32.77 30.17
CA ASP A 196 19.60 -33.70 30.98
C ASP A 196 19.25 -34.98 30.19
N VAL A 197 18.94 -34.85 28.89
CA VAL A 197 18.73 -36.00 27.99
C VAL A 197 19.95 -36.93 27.95
N LEU A 198 21.18 -36.40 28.06
CA LEU A 198 22.40 -37.21 28.09
C LEU A 198 22.62 -37.92 29.44
N ARG A 199 22.02 -37.41 30.52
CA ARG A 199 22.18 -37.95 31.88
C ARG A 199 21.10 -38.97 32.23
N TYR A 200 19.94 -38.90 31.60
CA TYR A 200 18.78 -39.70 31.93
C TYR A 200 18.84 -41.07 31.24
N THR A 201 18.28 -42.09 31.88
CA THR A 201 18.18 -43.46 31.35
C THR A 201 16.75 -43.88 31.06
N ASP A 202 15.77 -43.18 31.62
CA ASP A 202 14.35 -43.42 31.39
C ASP A 202 13.92 -42.89 30.01
N GLN A 203 13.34 -43.77 29.18
CA GLN A 203 12.97 -43.42 27.82
C GLN A 203 11.76 -42.48 27.74
N ASP A 204 10.85 -42.52 28.72
CA ASP A 204 9.67 -41.67 28.75
C ASP A 204 10.08 -40.23 29.14
N GLU A 205 10.96 -40.07 30.15
CA GLU A 205 11.50 -38.76 30.53
C GLU A 205 12.35 -38.13 29.42
N ILE A 206 13.16 -38.94 28.71
CA ILE A 206 13.91 -38.48 27.54
C ILE A 206 12.95 -38.00 26.43
N ALA A 207 11.85 -38.71 26.18
CA ALA A 207 10.88 -38.33 25.15
C ALA A 207 10.18 -37.01 25.48
N GLU A 208 9.82 -36.77 26.75
CA GLU A 208 9.24 -35.50 27.21
C GLU A 208 10.21 -34.32 27.06
N LEU A 209 11.48 -34.53 27.41
CA LEU A 209 12.53 -33.52 27.23
C LEU A 209 12.77 -33.22 25.75
N GLN A 210 12.79 -34.25 24.90
CA GLN A 210 12.93 -34.09 23.45
C GLN A 210 11.78 -33.28 22.83
N GLU A 211 10.53 -33.50 23.24
CA GLU A 211 9.41 -32.69 22.75
C GLU A 211 9.51 -31.25 23.27
N SER A 212 9.93 -31.05 24.52
CA SER A 212 10.16 -29.71 25.08
C SER A 212 11.26 -28.94 24.32
N ILE A 213 12.37 -29.62 23.99
CA ILE A 213 13.44 -29.07 23.14
C ILE A 213 12.88 -28.69 21.76
N ARG A 214 12.08 -29.57 21.15
CA ARG A 214 11.47 -29.32 19.84
C ARG A 214 10.58 -28.07 19.86
N LEU A 215 9.74 -27.92 20.88
CA LEU A 215 8.87 -26.76 21.06
C LEU A 215 9.69 -25.47 21.26
N CYS A 216 10.72 -25.50 22.10
CA CYS A 216 11.59 -24.36 22.33
C CYS A 216 12.34 -23.94 21.06
N LYS A 217 12.91 -24.89 20.30
CA LYS A 217 13.59 -24.61 19.02
C LYS A 217 12.64 -23.99 17.99
N ASN A 218 11.40 -24.46 17.92
CA ASN A 218 10.38 -23.87 17.05
C ASN A 218 10.00 -22.43 17.48
N ALA A 219 9.91 -22.18 18.78
CA ALA A 219 9.67 -20.84 19.31
C ALA A 219 10.84 -19.89 19.03
N ILE A 220 12.09 -20.34 19.24
CA ILE A 220 13.31 -19.59 18.90
C ILE A 220 13.30 -19.22 17.41
N LYS A 221 13.02 -20.17 16.52
CA LYS A 221 12.97 -19.90 15.07
C LYS A 221 11.95 -18.83 14.70
N LYS A 222 10.78 -18.81 15.35
CA LYS A 222 9.73 -17.80 15.11
C LYS A 222 10.16 -16.43 15.61
N LEU A 223 10.69 -16.35 16.83
CA LEU A 223 11.15 -15.11 17.44
C LEU A 223 12.34 -14.53 16.68
N ASP A 224 13.27 -15.37 16.23
CA ASP A 224 14.44 -14.95 15.45
C ASP A 224 14.03 -14.39 14.08
N ALA A 225 13.03 -14.99 13.43
CA ALA A 225 12.45 -14.45 12.21
C ALA A 225 11.77 -13.09 12.42
N GLU A 226 11.14 -12.88 13.58
CA GLU A 226 10.47 -11.61 13.92
C GLU A 226 11.45 -10.43 14.03
N ILE A 227 12.64 -10.68 14.61
CA ILE A 227 13.73 -9.71 14.68
C ILE A 227 14.73 -9.84 13.52
N LYS A 228 14.40 -10.61 12.48
CA LYS A 228 15.24 -10.81 11.29
C LYS A 228 16.69 -11.23 11.61
N GLY A 229 16.88 -12.01 12.67
CA GLY A 229 18.20 -12.41 13.16
C GLY A 229 19.06 -11.23 13.65
N TRP A 230 18.44 -10.15 14.12
CA TRP A 230 19.12 -9.04 14.77
C TRP A 230 19.73 -9.47 16.12
N ARG A 231 20.85 -8.87 16.49
CA ARG A 231 21.51 -9.06 17.78
C ARG A 231 21.98 -7.68 18.27
N PRO A 232 21.95 -7.41 19.59
CA PRO A 232 22.48 -6.16 20.12
C PRO A 232 23.98 -6.06 19.86
N ASN A 233 24.44 -4.85 19.52
CA ASN A 233 25.84 -4.50 19.28
C ASN A 233 26.61 -4.25 20.58
#